data_AF-A0A7V2ZM78-F1
#
_entry.id   AF-A0A7V2ZM78-F1
#
_cell.length_a   1.000
_cell.length_b   1.000
_cell.length_c   1.000
_cell.angle_alpha   90.00
_cell.angle_beta   90.00
_cell.angle_gamma   90.00
#
_symmetry.space_group_name_H-M   'P 1'
#
loop_
_entity.id
_entity.type
_entity.pdbx_description
1 polymer ?
#
loop_
_entity_poly.entity_id
_entity_poly.type
_entity_poly.pdbx_seq_one_letter_code
_entity_poly.pdbx_strand_id
1 'polypeptide(L)' 'MKTYKYQTKVGTFYIRQKKGNPNLFQLWIEDEFLGGYSTPNLAAGDVYTHTTGFYYWDRLERSSDTPKDISDWEVIKV' A
#
# COMPACT_ATOMS: atom_id res chain seq x y z
N MET A 1 -8.11 13.20 5.89
CA MET A 1 -7.45 11.89 5.92
C MET A 1 -6.77 11.70 4.59
N LYS A 2 -5.53 11.20 4.58
CA LYS A 2 -4.84 10.86 3.32
C LYS A 2 -5.14 9.41 2.95
N THR A 3 -5.49 9.19 1.69
CA THR A 3 -5.67 7.87 1.10
C THR A 3 -4.90 7.79 -0.19
N TYR A 4 -4.13 6.72 -0.35
CA TYR A 4 -3.37 6.42 -1.55
C TYR A 4 -3.88 5.11 -2.14
N LYS A 5 -3.87 5.01 -3.46
CA LYS A 5 -4.33 3.84 -4.21
C LYS A 5 -3.28 3.43 -5.23
N TYR A 6 -3.08 2.13 -5.36
CA TYR A 6 -2.20 1.56 -6.37
C TYR A 6 -2.83 0.29 -6.95
N GLN A 7 -3.07 0.29 -8.25
CA GLN A 7 -3.73 -0.81 -8.96
C GLN A 7 -2.69 -1.80 -9.47
N THR A 8 -2.95 -3.08 -9.24
CA THR A 8 -2.08 -4.17 -9.65
C THR A 8 -2.86 -5.25 -10.38
N LYS A 9 -2.16 -6.27 -10.89
CA LYS A 9 -2.78 -7.44 -11.52
C LYS A 9 -3.49 -8.36 -10.53
N VAL A 10 -3.19 -8.27 -9.24
CA VAL A 10 -3.74 -9.14 -8.18
C VAL A 10 -4.75 -8.43 -7.27
N GLY A 11 -5.03 -7.15 -7.54
CA GLY A 11 -5.95 -6.35 -6.74
C GLY A 11 -5.47 -4.91 -6.58
N THR A 12 -6.22 -4.12 -5.84
CA THR A 12 -5.93 -2.72 -5.54
C THR A 12 -5.43 -2.58 -4.12
N PHE A 13 -4.20 -2.10 -3.97
CA PHE A 13 -3.70 -1.70 -2.67
C PHE A 13 -4.21 -0.32 -2.28
N TYR A 14 -4.47 -0.15 -0.99
CA TYR A 14 -4.80 1.11 -0.38
C TYR A 14 -3.90 1.38 0.83
N ILE A 15 -3.35 2.58 0.89
CA ILE A 15 -2.72 3.10 2.10
C ILE A 15 -3.63 4.17 2.67
N ARG A 16 -4.24 3.89 3.83
CA ARG A 16 -5.26 4.74 4.45
C ARG A 16 -4.73 5.29 5.77
N GLN A 17 -4.75 6.61 5.94
CA GLN A 17 -4.47 7.23 7.25
C GLN A 17 -5.62 6.92 8.20
N LYS A 18 -5.34 6.37 9.38
CA LYS A 18 -6.36 6.00 10.36
C LYS A 18 -7.08 7.24 10.89
N LYS A 19 -8.43 7.21 10.86
CA LYS A 19 -9.25 8.27 11.45
C LYS A 19 -8.92 8.43 12.94
N GLY A 20 -8.64 9.65 13.37
CA GLY A 20 -8.32 9.96 14.77
C GLY A 20 -6.89 9.60 15.20
N ASN A 21 -6.05 9.03 14.31
CA ASN A 21 -4.62 8.84 14.58
C ASN A 21 -3.80 9.26 13.34
N PRO A 22 -3.32 10.53 13.29
CA PRO A 22 -2.63 11.05 12.12
C PRO A 22 -1.27 10.38 11.86
N ASN A 23 -0.71 9.68 12.85
CA ASN A 23 0.60 9.03 12.79
C ASN A 23 0.49 7.53 12.46
N LEU A 24 -0.70 7.04 12.11
CA LEU A 24 -0.91 5.64 11.76
C LEU A 24 -1.54 5.52 10.38
N PHE A 25 -0.82 4.85 9.49
CA PHE A 25 -1.24 4.46 8.16
C PHE A 25 -1.48 2.96 8.15
N GLN A 26 -2.46 2.52 7.36
CA GLN A 26 -2.82 1.12 7.24
C GLN A 26 -2.68 0.71 5.79
N LEU A 27 -1.98 -0.40 5.54
CA LEU A 27 -1.93 -1.05 4.24
C LEU A 27 -3.08 -2.05 4.15
N TRP A 28 -3.81 -1.98 3.05
CA TRP A 28 -4.90 -2.87 2.70
C TRP A 28 -4.74 -3.34 1.26
N ILE A 29 -5.24 -4.53 0.96
CA ILE A 29 -5.57 -4.93 -0.40
C ILE A 29 -7.05 -5.31 -0.44
N GLU A 30 -7.82 -4.62 -1.28
CA GLU A 30 -9.29 -4.70 -1.23
C GLU A 30 -9.84 -4.49 0.21
N ASP A 31 -10.37 -5.54 0.83
CA ASP A 31 -10.91 -5.56 2.20
C ASP A 31 -9.97 -6.24 3.23
N GLU A 32 -8.80 -6.70 2.82
CA GLU A 32 -7.82 -7.39 3.68
C GLU A 32 -6.83 -6.40 4.28
N PHE A 33 -6.70 -6.41 5.61
CA PHE A 33 -5.71 -5.60 6.33
C PHE A 33 -4.37 -6.31 6.38
N LEU A 34 -3.32 -5.65 5.90
CA LEU A 34 -1.97 -6.22 5.80
C LEU A 34 -1.01 -5.70 6.86
N GLY A 35 -1.18 -4.47 7.33
CA GLY A 35 -0.27 -3.92 8.34
C GLY A 35 -0.50 -2.45 8.69
N GLY A 36 0.10 -2.03 9.81
CA GLY A 36 0.09 -0.67 10.32
C GLY A 36 1.48 -0.05 10.30
N TYR A 37 1.57 1.21 9.87
CA TYR A 37 2.82 1.90 9.59
C TYR A 37 2.80 3.34 10.12
N SER A 38 3.96 3.86 10.52
CA SER A 38 4.09 5.25 10.97
C SER A 38 4.04 6.27 9.83
N THR A 39 4.37 5.84 8.61
CA THR A 39 4.34 6.68 7.40
C THR A 39 3.81 5.87 6.21
N PRO A 40 3.23 6.53 5.19
CA PRO A 40 2.78 5.82 3.99
C PRO A 40 3.94 5.26 3.16
N ASN A 41 5.13 5.87 3.23
CA ASN A 41 6.33 5.38 2.54
C ASN A 41 6.78 4.00 3.03
N LEU A 42 6.62 3.69 4.32
CA LEU A 42 6.94 2.36 4.84
C LEU A 42 5.99 1.31 4.28
N ALA A 43 4.70 1.61 4.21
CA ALA A 43 3.71 0.73 3.60
C ALA A 43 3.97 0.51 2.11
N ALA A 44 4.26 1.59 1.36
CA ALA A 44 4.65 1.49 -0.05
C ALA A 44 5.95 0.72 -0.24
N GLY A 45 6.88 0.80 0.72
CA GLY A 45 8.12 0.03 0.76
C GLY A 45 7.87 -1.48 0.79
N ASP A 46 6.94 -1.96 1.62
CA ASP A 46 6.60 -3.38 1.67
C ASP A 46 5.96 -3.87 0.36
N VAL A 47 5.13 -3.02 -0.27
CA VAL A 47 4.60 -3.30 -1.61
C VAL A 47 5.74 -3.35 -2.63
N TYR A 48 6.67 -2.41 -2.59
CA TYR A 48 7.85 -2.40 -3.45
C TYR A 48 8.68 -3.67 -3.31
N THR A 49 8.95 -4.10 -2.07
CA THR A 49 9.83 -5.24 -1.76
C THR A 49 9.13 -6.59 -1.81
N HIS A 50 7.83 -6.63 -2.10
CA HIS A 50 7.04 -7.87 -2.12
C HIS A 50 7.09 -8.60 -0.76
N THR A 51 6.96 -7.82 0.32
CA THR A 51 6.94 -8.29 1.71
C THR A 51 5.71 -7.78 2.45
N THR A 52 4.57 -7.75 1.75
CA THR A 52 3.30 -7.20 2.26
C THR A 52 2.57 -8.16 3.19
N GLY A 53 2.94 -9.44 3.18
CA GLY A 53 2.18 -10.53 3.80
C GLY A 53 1.08 -11.09 2.91
N PHE A 54 0.78 -10.46 1.76
CA PHE A 54 -0.22 -10.95 0.82
C PHE A 54 0.41 -11.92 -0.18
N TYR A 55 0.11 -13.21 -0.02
CA TYR A 55 0.71 -14.32 -0.77
C TYR A 55 0.77 -14.10 -2.29
N TYR A 56 -0.31 -13.62 -2.91
CA TYR A 56 -0.37 -13.48 -4.37
C TYR A 56 0.50 -12.35 -4.90
N TRP A 57 0.72 -11.30 -4.11
CA TRP A 57 1.63 -10.21 -4.48
C TRP A 57 3.08 -10.61 -4.20
N ASP A 58 3.35 -11.14 -3.00
CA ASP A 58 4.69 -11.42 -2.51
C ASP A 58 5.43 -12.50 -3.33
N ARG A 59 4.70 -13.33 -4.10
CA ARG A 59 5.29 -14.35 -4.99
C ARG A 59 5.41 -13.96 -6.46
N LEU A 60 4.94 -12.78 -6.86
CA LEU A 60 5.16 -12.30 -8.22
C LEU A 60 6.63 -11.97 -8.43
N GLU A 61 7.13 -12.26 -9.63
CA GLU A 61 8.40 -11.68 -10.05
C GLU A 61 8.25 -10.16 -10.13
N ARG A 62 9.18 -9.43 -9.49
CA ARG A 62 9.19 -7.97 -9.51
C ARG A 62 9.28 -7.49 -10.95
N SER A 63 8.28 -6.72 -11.38
CA SER A 63 8.29 -6.07 -12.69
C SER A 63 8.72 -4.60 -12.57
N SER A 64 9.00 -3.97 -13.71
CA SER A 64 9.24 -2.53 -13.81
C SER A 64 8.07 -1.67 -13.32
N ASP A 65 6.87 -2.26 -13.24
CA ASP A 65 5.65 -1.52 -12.90
C ASP A 65 5.46 -1.37 -11.39
N THR A 66 6.19 -2.17 -10.59
CA THR A 66 6.16 -2.17 -9.11
C THR A 66 6.40 -0.75 -8.55
N PRO A 67 5.60 -0.26 -7.59
CA PRO A 67 5.75 1.12 -7.12
C PRO A 67 7.03 1.22 -6.30
N LYS A 68 7.90 2.19 -6.60
CA LYS A 68 9.16 2.38 -5.88
C LYS A 68 8.93 3.04 -4.54
N ASP A 69 8.00 3.99 -4.51
CA ASP A 69 7.63 4.72 -3.31
C ASP A 69 6.20 5.28 -3.41
N ILE A 70 5.81 6.11 -2.46
CA ILE A 70 4.46 6.66 -2.36
C ILE A 70 4.09 7.62 -3.50
N SER A 71 5.07 8.16 -4.24
CA SER A 71 4.82 9.06 -5.37
C SER A 71 4.25 8.35 -6.60
N ASP A 72 4.47 7.03 -6.70
CA ASP A 72 3.87 6.18 -7.74
C ASP A 72 2.39 5.83 -7.46
N TRP A 73 1.85 6.28 -6.31
CA TRP A 73 0.48 5.99 -5.90
C TRP A 73 -0.46 7.16 -6.23
N GLU A 74 -1.69 6.83 -6.63
CA GLU A 74 -2.75 7.79 -6.84
C GLU A 74 -3.24 8.33 -5.49
N VAL A 75 -3.20 9.66 -5.30
CA VAL A 75 -3.77 10.31 -4.12
C VAL A 75 -5.28 10.45 -4.30
N ILE A 76 -6.05 9.72 -3.50
CA ILE A 76 -7.51 9.86 -3.48
C ILE A 76 -7.86 11.08 -2.63
N LYS A 77 -8.41 12.10 -3.29
CA LYS A 77 -9.06 13.23 -2.62
C LYS A 77 -10.48 12.80 -2.27
N VAL A 78 -10.78 12.78 -0.97
CA VAL A 78 -12.11 12.53 -0.41
C VAL A 78 -12.75 13.84 -0.02
#